data_AF-A0A1E5HC38-F1
#
_entry.id   AF-A0A1E5HC38-F1
#
_cell.length_a   1.000
_cell.length_b   1.000
_cell.length_c   1.000
_cell.angle_alpha   90.00
_cell.angle_beta   90.00
_cell.angle_gamma   90.00
#
_symmetry.space_group_name_H-M   'P 1'
#
loop_
_entity.id
_entity.type
_entity.pdbx_description
1 polymer ?
#
loop_
_entity_poly.entity_id
_entity_poly.type
_entity_poly.pdbx_seq_one_letter_code
_entity_poly.pdbx_strand_id
1 'polypeptide(L)' 'MKRLFKTVVFEMSLYYGLMALVLPLIYAVTYHVAFISVFNVEWFAVTLFMYPIVLVLSAIRYSYGRMRRTSRL' A
#
# COMPACT_ATOMS: atom_id res chain seq x y z
N MET A 1 -6.37 -15.16 -15.45
CA MET A 1 -6.02 -13.73 -15.50
C MET A 1 -6.58 -12.90 -14.34
N LYS A 2 -7.89 -12.97 -14.01
CA LYS A 2 -8.49 -12.25 -12.86
C LYS A 2 -7.82 -12.56 -11.51
N ARG A 3 -7.42 -13.81 -11.28
CA ARG A 3 -6.75 -14.26 -10.04
C ARG A 3 -5.41 -13.55 -9.82
N LEU A 4 -4.65 -13.31 -10.89
CA LEU A 4 -3.31 -12.70 -10.84
C LEU A 4 -3.39 -11.19 -10.58
N PHE A 5 -4.37 -10.50 -11.16
CA PHE A 5 -4.66 -9.10 -10.82
C PHE A 5 -5.07 -8.95 -9.35
N LYS A 6 -5.97 -9.82 -8.87
CA LYS A 6 -6.39 -9.84 -7.46
C LYS A 6 -5.20 -10.06 -6.51
N THR A 7 -4.27 -10.96 -6.85
CA THR A 7 -3.06 -11.18 -6.05
C THR A 7 -2.16 -9.95 -6.00
N VAL A 8 -1.90 -9.29 -7.13
CA VAL A 8 -1.06 -8.08 -7.17
C VAL A 8 -1.68 -6.94 -6.35
N VAL A 9 -2.99 -6.72 -6.49
CA VAL A 9 -3.71 -5.71 -5.72
C VAL A 9 -3.70 -6.04 -4.23
N PHE A 10 -3.89 -7.32 -3.87
CA PHE A 10 -3.84 -7.77 -2.47
C PHE A 10 -2.46 -7.55 -1.85
N GLU A 11 -1.39 -7.97 -2.52
CA GLU A 11 -0.01 -7.77 -2.04
C GLU A 11 0.28 -6.28 -1.82
N MET A 12 -0.02 -5.43 -2.81
CA MET A 12 0.23 -3.99 -2.69
C MET A 12 -0.61 -3.35 -1.58
N SER A 13 -1.87 -3.74 -1.44
CA SER A 13 -2.74 -3.26 -0.36
C SER A 13 -2.23 -3.71 1.01
N LEU A 14 -1.73 -4.94 1.13
CA LEU A 14 -1.16 -5.47 2.36
C LEU A 14 0.11 -4.72 2.75
N TYR A 15 1.03 -4.50 1.81
CA TYR A 15 2.27 -3.75 2.07
C TYR A 15 1.97 -2.32 2.52
N TYR A 16 1.06 -1.63 1.84
CA TYR A 16 0.69 -0.27 2.20
C TYR A 16 -0.07 -0.18 3.53
N GLY A 17 -0.98 -1.13 3.79
CA GLY A 17 -1.69 -1.21 5.07
C GLY A 17 -0.75 -1.46 6.25
N LEU A 18 0.24 -2.33 6.07
CA LEU A 18 1.28 -2.53 7.08
C LEU A 18 2.11 -1.27 7.29
N MET A 19 2.55 -0.60 6.22
CA MET A 19 3.29 0.66 6.33
C MET A 19 2.50 1.76 7.03
N ALA A 20 1.19 1.85 6.76
CA ALA A 20 0.28 2.79 7.40
C ALA A 20 0.19 2.62 8.93
N LEU A 21 0.45 1.42 9.46
CA LEU A 21 0.45 1.14 10.90
C LEU A 21 1.87 1.21 11.50
N VAL A 22 2.85 0.68 10.78
CA VAL A 22 4.23 0.56 11.24
C VAL A 22 4.93 1.91 11.32
N LEU A 23 4.68 2.83 10.36
CA LEU A 23 5.33 4.14 10.37
C LEU A 23 4.97 4.99 11.62
N PRO A 24 3.68 5.15 11.99
CA PRO A 24 3.30 5.81 13.24
C PRO A 24 3.86 5.11 14.47
N LEU A 25 3.93 3.77 14.43
CA LEU A 25 4.45 2.98 15.54
C LEU A 25 5.94 3.22 15.75
N ILE A 26 6.74 3.20 14.69
CA ILE A 26 8.17 3.52 14.74
C ILE A 26 8.37 4.93 15.30
N TYR A 27 7.63 5.91 14.76
CA TYR A 27 7.70 7.29 15.25
C TYR A 27 7.35 7.39 16.74
N ALA A 28 6.24 6.78 17.17
CA ALA A 28 5.81 6.80 18.56
C ALA A 28 6.87 6.22 19.51
N VAL A 29 7.49 5.09 19.13
CA VAL A 29 8.56 4.45 19.91
C VAL A 29 9.82 5.31 19.92
N THR A 30 10.23 5.87 18.79
CA THR A 30 11.44 6.71 18.68
C THR A 30 11.36 7.97 19.51
N TYR A 31 10.19 8.62 19.56
CA TYR A 31 10.00 9.89 20.27
C TYR A 31 9.33 9.73 21.63
N HIS A 32 9.10 8.49 22.09
CA HIS A 32 8.44 8.19 23.36
C HIS A 32 7.08 8.90 23.54
N VAL A 33 6.32 9.04 22.45
CA VAL A 33 4.98 9.65 22.45
C VAL A 33 3.91 8.59 22.36
N ALA A 34 2.69 8.91 22.80
CA ALA A 34 1.57 7.99 22.72
C ALA A 34 1.23 7.69 21.25
N PHE A 35 1.02 6.42 20.90
CA PHE A 35 0.66 6.03 19.53
C PHE A 35 -0.57 6.79 18.99
N ILE A 36 -1.56 7.04 19.86
CA ILE A 36 -2.80 7.73 19.48
C ILE A 36 -2.61 9.20 19.12
N SER A 37 -1.52 9.85 19.58
CA SER A 37 -1.23 11.22 19.15
C SER A 37 -0.64 11.27 17.74
N VAL A 38 0.00 10.18 17.29
CA VAL A 38 0.59 10.04 15.96
C VAL A 38 -0.44 9.49 14.96
N PHE A 39 -1.26 8.52 15.39
CA PHE A 39 -2.36 7.96 14.60
C PHE A 39 -3.61 8.84 14.71
N ASN A 40 -3.47 10.10 14.30
CA ASN A 40 -4.51 11.11 14.36
C ASN A 40 -5.37 11.13 13.06
N VAL A 41 -6.33 12.06 12.99
CA VAL A 41 -7.23 12.22 11.83
C VAL A 41 -6.46 12.56 10.55
N GLU A 42 -5.37 13.32 10.65
CA GLU A 42 -4.54 13.71 9.52
C GLU A 42 -3.84 12.50 8.92
N TRP A 43 -3.26 11.64 9.77
CA TRP A 43 -2.66 10.38 9.34
C TRP A 43 -3.71 9.45 8.73
N PHE A 44 -4.90 9.36 9.34
CA PHE A 44 -6.01 8.60 8.77
C PHE A 44 -6.36 9.08 7.36
N ALA A 45 -6.45 10.40 7.14
CA ALA A 45 -6.68 10.97 5.82
C ALA A 45 -5.57 10.57 4.83
N VAL A 46 -4.30 10.66 5.21
CA VAL A 46 -3.17 10.21 4.36
C VAL A 46 -3.33 8.74 3.96
N THR A 47 -3.66 7.86 4.91
CA THR A 47 -3.85 6.43 4.61
C THR A 47 -5.02 6.19 3.66
N LEU A 48 -6.11 6.94 3.80
CA LEU A 48 -7.29 6.84 2.94
C LEU A 48 -6.99 7.31 1.51
N PHE A 49 -6.36 8.47 1.36
CA PHE A 49 -6.03 9.06 0.06
C PHE A 49 -4.89 8.34 -0.65
N MET A 50 -4.04 7.59 0.06
CA MET A 50 -3.06 6.72 -0.58
C MET A 50 -3.70 5.50 -1.24
N TYR A 51 -4.81 4.97 -0.73
CA TYR A 51 -5.43 3.77 -1.27
C TYR A 51 -5.71 3.81 -2.80
N PRO A 52 -6.29 4.87 -3.39
CA PRO A 52 -6.43 4.96 -4.85
C PRO A 52 -5.09 4.97 -5.58
N ILE A 53 -4.03 5.55 -5.01
CA ILE A 53 -2.68 5.54 -5.59
C ILE A 53 -2.16 4.09 -5.65
N VAL A 54 -2.33 3.32 -4.57
CA VAL A 54 -1.94 1.90 -4.51
C VAL A 54 -2.66 1.09 -5.59
N LEU A 55 -3.96 1.34 -5.81
CA LEU A 55 -4.74 0.66 -6.84
C LEU A 55 -4.22 0.98 -8.25
N VAL A 56 -3.93 2.26 -8.54
CA VAL A 56 -3.37 2.69 -9.82
C VAL A 56 -2.00 2.02 -10.07
N LEU A 57 -1.10 2.06 -9.08
CA LEU A 57 0.22 1.41 -9.17
C LEU A 57 0.11 -0.10 -9.36
N SER A 58 -0.84 -0.74 -8.68
CA SER A 58 -1.12 -2.18 -8.83
C SER A 58 -1.58 -2.51 -10.26
N ALA A 59 -2.43 -1.67 -10.85
CA ALA A 59 -2.91 -1.82 -12.22
C ALA A 59 -1.78 -1.63 -13.25
N ILE A 60 -0.90 -0.66 -13.03
CA ILE A 60 0.29 -0.43 -13.87
C ILE A 60 1.22 -1.65 -13.80
N ARG A 61 1.56 -2.12 -12.59
CA ARG A 61 2.44 -3.29 -12.39
C ARG A 61 1.87 -4.55 -13.03
N TYR A 62 0.56 -4.77 -12.86
CA TYR A 62 -0.13 -5.88 -13.52
C TYR A 62 -0.04 -5.79 -15.04
N SER A 63 -0.31 -4.61 -15.61
CA SER A 63 -0.26 -4.36 -17.06
C SER A 63 1.14 -4.60 -17.63
N TYR A 64 2.17 -4.10 -16.95
CA TYR A 64 3.56 -4.33 -17.33
C TYR A 64 3.94 -5.82 -17.27
N GLY A 65 3.57 -6.51 -16.18
CA GLY A 65 3.80 -7.95 -16.03
C GLY A 65 3.10 -8.78 -17.11
N ARG A 66 1.92 -8.34 -17.57
CA ARG A 66 1.20 -8.96 -18.69
C ARG A 66 1.96 -8.76 -20.01
N MET A 67 2.34 -7.52 -20.35
CA MET A 67 3.06 -7.21 -21.59
C MET A 67 4.35 -8.02 -21.72
N ARG A 68 5.14 -8.13 -20.64
CA ARG A 68 6.39 -8.89 -20.63
C ARG A 68 6.22 -10.39 -20.84
N ARG A 69 5.09 -10.97 -20.42
CA ARG A 69 4.77 -12.39 -20.65
C ARG A 69 4.30 -12.63 -22.08
N THR A 70 3.62 -11.66 -22.69
CA THR A 70 3.20 -11.75 -24.11
C THR A 70 4.38 -11.58 -25.06
N SER A 71 5.37 -10.73 -24.76
CA SER A 71 6.58 -10.58 -25.60
C SER A 71 7.61 -11.71 -25.47
N ARG A 72 7.41 -12.67 -24.55
CA ARG A 72 8.26 -13.88 -24.40
C ARG A 72 7.64 -15.14 -25.03
N LEU A 73 6.48 -14.99 -25.66
CA LEU A 73 5.81 -15.98 -26.51
C LEU A 73 5.99 -15.55 -27.97
#